data_AF-A0A379VPW8-F1
#
_entry.id   AF-A0A379VPW8-F1
#
_cell.length_a   1.000
_cell.length_b   1.000
_cell.length_c   1.000
_cell.angle_alpha   90.00
_cell.angle_beta   90.00
_cell.angle_gamma   90.00
#
_symmetry.space_group_name_H-M   'P 1'
#
loop_
_entity.id
_entity.type
_entity.pdbx_description
1 polymer ?
#
loop_
_entity_poly.entity_id
_entity_poly.type
_entity_poly.pdbx_seq_one_letter_code
_entity_poly.pdbx_strand_id
1 'polypeptide(L)'
;MSLHQNSFSEVLALADIRGHLPCHIALVGLQPAQLDDYGGSLSEIARSQLPAAEQAALAQLAAWGIVPQANEVARCLNYKCLSMENYEGVRIRQYQTRLEGKRSGE
;
A
#
# COMPACT_ATOMS: atom_id res chain seq x y z
N MET A 1 8.18 -6.18 -14.32
CA MET A 1 8.90 -6.04 -13.03
C MET A 1 8.65 -4.64 -12.49
N SER A 2 8.42 -4.48 -11.18
CA SER A 2 8.16 -3.16 -10.57
C SER A 2 9.47 -2.46 -10.22
N LEU A 3 9.64 -1.20 -10.65
CA LEU A 3 10.80 -0.35 -10.33
C LEU A 3 11.01 -0.19 -8.81
N HIS A 4 9.93 -0.20 -8.03
CA HIS A 4 9.99 -0.09 -6.56
C HIS A 4 10.51 -1.36 -5.86
N GLN A 5 10.49 -2.52 -6.52
CA GLN A 5 11.01 -3.75 -5.92
C GLN A 5 12.52 -3.92 -6.14
N ASN A 6 13.05 -3.46 -7.29
CA ASN A 6 14.50 -3.46 -7.51
C ASN A 6 15.23 -2.56 -6.51
N SER A 7 14.68 -1.38 -6.21
CA SER A 7 15.29 -0.47 -5.24
C SER A 7 15.27 -1.02 -3.81
N PHE A 8 14.28 -1.85 -3.45
CA PHE A 8 14.23 -2.45 -2.12
C PHE A 8 15.29 -3.54 -1.93
N SER A 9 15.53 -4.36 -2.95
CA SER A 9 16.62 -5.36 -2.93
C SER A 9 18.00 -4.71 -2.80
N GLU A 10 18.20 -3.56 -3.45
CA GLU A 10 19.44 -2.78 -3.30
C GLU A 10 19.65 -2.24 -1.88
N VAL A 11 18.57 -1.78 -1.23
CA VAL A 11 18.62 -1.32 0.18
C VAL A 11 18.99 -2.48 1.11
N LEU A 12 18.40 -3.67 0.92
CA LEU A 12 18.75 -4.85 1.70
C LEU A 12 20.21 -5.28 1.49
N ALA A 13 20.68 -5.29 0.23
CA ALA A 13 22.07 -5.61 -0.08
C ALA A 13 23.04 -4.61 0.57
N LEU A 14 22.71 -3.32 0.57
CA LEU A 14 23.54 -2.30 1.22
C LEU A 14 23.54 -2.43 2.75
N ALA A 15 22.39 -2.78 3.35
CA ALA A 15 22.29 -3.04 4.78
C ALA A 15 23.15 -4.25 5.17
N ASP A 16 23.17 -5.31 4.35
CA ASP A 16 24.00 -6.49 4.54
C ASP A 16 25.50 -6.16 4.48
N ILE A 17 25.94 -5.42 3.44
CA ILE A 17 27.33 -4.96 3.31
C ILE A 17 27.78 -4.14 4.53
N ARG A 18 26.87 -3.41 5.17
CA ARG A 18 27.16 -2.61 6.38
C ARG A 18 26.99 -3.38 7.69
N GLY A 19 26.61 -4.66 7.66
CA GLY A 19 26.35 -5.45 8.87
C GLY A 19 25.12 -5.01 9.65
N HIS A 20 24.15 -4.41 8.96
CA HIS A 20 22.89 -3.89 9.52
C HIS A 20 21.65 -4.59 8.94
N LEU A 21 21.83 -5.77 8.35
CA LEU A 21 20.70 -6.56 7.87
C LEU A 21 19.83 -7.03 9.05
N PRO A 22 18.49 -6.89 8.98
CA PRO A 22 17.61 -7.43 10.01
C PRO A 22 17.75 -8.95 10.15
N CYS A 23 17.66 -9.47 11.38
CA CYS A 23 17.71 -10.91 11.65
C CYS A 23 16.53 -11.69 11.05
N HIS A 24 15.39 -11.00 10.82
CA HIS A 24 14.19 -11.58 10.25
C HIS A 24 13.59 -10.63 9.21
N ILE A 25 13.21 -11.17 8.06
CA ILE A 25 12.57 -10.45 6.97
C ILE A 25 11.41 -11.31 6.47
N ALA A 26 10.24 -10.72 6.29
CA ALA A 26 9.08 -11.36 5.67
C ALA A 26 8.38 -10.36 4.73
N LEU A 27 7.76 -10.90 3.67
CA LEU A 27 7.01 -10.12 2.70
C LEU A 27 5.58 -10.65 2.61
N VAL A 28 4.61 -9.78 2.89
CA VAL A 28 3.19 -10.04 2.64
C VAL A 28 2.81 -9.29 1.37
N GLY A 29 2.58 -10.04 0.29
CA GLY A 29 2.26 -9.49 -1.03
C GLY A 29 0.82 -9.74 -1.43
N LEU A 30 0.29 -8.86 -2.27
CA LEU A 30 -0.97 -9.04 -2.98
C LEU A 30 -0.76 -8.72 -4.46
N GLN A 31 -1.25 -9.59 -5.33
CA GLN A 31 -1.25 -9.34 -6.77
C GLN A 31 -2.33 -8.31 -7.10
N PRO A 32 -1.98 -7.13 -7.67
CA PRO A 32 -2.96 -6.16 -8.09
C PRO A 32 -3.78 -6.68 -9.28
N ALA A 33 -5.09 -6.35 -9.29
CA ALA A 33 -5.99 -6.66 -10.39
C ALA A 33 -5.84 -5.70 -11.59
N GLN A 34 -5.38 -4.47 -11.35
CA GLN A 34 -5.18 -3.43 -12.35
C GLN A 34 -3.83 -2.75 -12.10
N LEU A 35 -3.00 -2.62 -13.14
CA LEU A 35 -1.66 -2.03 -13.07
C LEU A 35 -1.56 -0.64 -13.73
N ASP A 36 -2.52 -0.30 -14.59
CA ASP A 36 -2.44 0.90 -15.44
C ASP A 36 -3.10 2.14 -14.81
N ASP A 37 -3.70 2.00 -13.64
CA ASP A 37 -4.37 3.08 -12.91
C ASP A 37 -3.47 3.64 -11.81
N TYR A 38 -2.39 4.29 -12.24
CA TYR A 38 -1.41 4.91 -11.35
C TYR A 38 -2.06 6.04 -10.54
N GLY A 39 -1.92 5.97 -9.22
CA GLY A 39 -2.58 6.90 -8.31
C GLY A 39 -4.09 6.66 -8.18
N GLY A 40 -4.59 5.49 -8.57
CA GLY A 40 -5.92 5.02 -8.22
C GLY A 40 -5.99 4.45 -6.80
N SER A 41 -7.20 4.43 -6.24
CA SER A 41 -7.48 3.71 -5.00
C SER A 41 -7.32 2.19 -5.17
N LEU A 42 -7.24 1.48 -4.05
CA LEU A 42 -7.36 0.02 -4.05
C LEU A 42 -8.64 -0.41 -4.76
N SER A 43 -8.51 -1.37 -5.69
CA SER A 43 -9.66 -2.08 -6.25
C SER A 43 -10.41 -2.82 -5.14
N GLU A 44 -11.68 -3.14 -5.39
CA GLU A 44 -12.49 -3.90 -4.43
C GLU A 44 -11.83 -5.23 -4.04
N ILE A 45 -11.26 -5.93 -5.03
CA ILE A 45 -10.50 -7.17 -4.83
C ILE A 45 -9.27 -6.93 -3.94
N ALA A 46 -8.49 -5.86 -4.17
CA ALA A 46 -7.34 -5.58 -3.32
C ALA A 46 -7.76 -5.21 -1.89
N ARG A 47 -8.86 -4.45 -1.76
CA ARG A 47 -9.40 -4.01 -0.47
C ARG A 47 -9.95 -5.17 0.35
N SER A 48 -10.63 -6.14 -0.27
CA SER A 48 -11.19 -7.30 0.42
C SER A 48 -10.11 -8.22 1.02
N GLN A 49 -8.88 -8.14 0.52
CA GLN A 49 -7.76 -8.96 1.01
C GLN A 49 -7.01 -8.33 2.20
N LEU A 50 -7.31 -7.09 2.60
CA LEU A 50 -6.64 -6.44 3.73
C LEU A 50 -6.69 -7.28 5.02
N PRO A 51 -7.84 -7.88 5.43
CA PRO A 51 -7.87 -8.72 6.63
C PRO A 51 -6.99 -9.97 6.51
N ALA A 52 -6.90 -10.57 5.32
CA ALA A 52 -6.05 -11.75 5.09
C ALA A 52 -4.57 -11.38 5.15
N ALA A 53 -4.19 -10.22 4.60
CA ALA A 53 -2.83 -9.70 4.67
C ALA A 53 -2.43 -9.36 6.12
N GLU A 54 -3.34 -8.73 6.87
CA GLU A 54 -3.16 -8.46 8.30
C GLU A 54 -2.93 -9.77 9.07
N GLN A 55 -3.80 -10.77 8.88
CA GLN A 55 -3.67 -12.06 9.56
C GLN A 55 -2.35 -12.76 9.24
N ALA A 56 -1.88 -12.69 7.98
CA ALA A 56 -0.59 -13.24 7.59
C ALA A 56 0.58 -12.54 8.31
N ALA A 57 0.51 -11.21 8.44
CA ALA A 57 1.51 -10.44 9.18
C ALA A 57 1.51 -10.79 10.68
N LEU A 58 0.33 -10.90 11.31
CA LEU A 58 0.20 -11.28 12.72
C LEU A 58 0.74 -12.69 12.98
N ALA A 59 0.44 -13.64 12.08
CA ALA A 59 0.97 -15.00 12.17
C ALA A 59 2.51 -15.03 12.06
N GLN A 60 3.08 -14.21 11.17
CA GLN A 60 4.53 -14.10 11.03
C GLN A 60 5.18 -13.49 12.27
N LEU A 61 4.58 -12.46 12.87
CA LEU A 61 5.05 -11.88 14.13
C LEU A 61 5.02 -12.91 15.26
N ALA A 62 3.94 -13.67 15.38
CA ALA A 62 3.82 -14.73 16.37
C ALA A 62 4.88 -15.83 16.17
N ALA A 63 5.21 -16.18 14.92
CA ALA A 63 6.29 -17.12 14.61
C ALA A 63 7.68 -16.60 15.03
N TRP A 64 7.87 -15.27 15.12
CA TRP A 64 9.05 -14.64 15.70
C TRP A 64 8.96 -14.45 17.23
N GLY A 65 7.90 -14.94 17.87
CA GLY A 65 7.67 -14.79 19.30
C GLY A 65 7.17 -13.41 19.72
N ILE A 66 6.69 -12.59 18.77
CA ILE A 66 6.17 -11.25 19.03
C ILE A 66 4.65 -11.33 19.17
N VAL A 67 4.12 -10.83 20.29
CA VAL A 67 2.68 -10.72 20.53
C VAL A 67 2.21 -9.29 20.28
N PRO A 68 1.58 -9.00 19.13
CA PRO A 68 1.10 -7.67 18.82
C PRO A 68 -0.05 -7.27 19.75
N GLN A 69 -0.07 -6.00 20.15
CA GLN A 69 -1.14 -5.43 20.97
C GLN A 69 -2.08 -4.61 20.09
N ALA A 70 -3.38 -4.82 20.25
CA ALA A 70 -4.38 -3.99 19.59
C ALA A 70 -4.27 -2.54 20.10
N ASN A 71 -4.34 -1.59 19.18
CA ASN A 71 -4.39 -0.19 19.56
C ASN A 71 -5.84 0.18 19.92
N GLU A 72 -6.12 0.41 21.20
CA GLU A 72 -7.46 0.76 21.68
C GLU A 72 -7.96 2.10 21.13
N VAL A 73 -7.04 3.00 20.76
CA VAL A 73 -7.35 4.30 20.18
C VAL A 73 -6.79 4.34 18.76
N ALA A 74 -7.69 4.40 17.78
CA ALA A 74 -7.32 4.58 16.38
C ALA A 74 -6.61 5.94 16.19
N ARG A 75 -5.28 5.92 16.20
CA ARG A 75 -4.46 7.08 15.89
C ARG A 75 -4.48 7.29 14.37
N CYS A 76 -4.97 8.44 13.93
CA CYS A 76 -4.79 8.84 12.54
C CYS A 76 -3.30 9.05 12.27
N LEU A 77 -2.72 8.24 11.39
CA LEU A 77 -1.31 8.36 10.96
C LEU A 77 -1.13 9.45 9.89
N ASN A 78 -2.21 9.78 9.18
CA ASN A 78 -2.18 10.70 8.05
C ASN A 78 -2.65 12.11 8.45
N TYR A 79 -2.11 13.12 7.78
CA TYR A 79 -2.68 14.47 7.84
C TYR A 79 -4.08 14.49 7.23
N LYS A 80 -4.95 15.37 7.73
CA LYS A 80 -6.35 15.50 7.24
C LYS A 80 -6.45 15.75 5.74
N CYS A 81 -5.50 16.48 5.15
CA CYS A 81 -5.46 16.73 3.71
C CYS A 81 -5.23 15.45 2.88
N LEU A 82 -4.74 14.38 3.50
CA LEU A 82 -4.52 13.05 2.92
C LEU A 82 -5.61 12.04 3.36
N SER A 83 -6.76 12.52 3.83
CA SER A 83 -7.88 11.63 4.13
C SER A 83 -8.33 10.89 2.86
N MET A 84 -8.87 9.68 3.03
CA MET A 84 -9.39 8.91 1.90
C MET A 84 -10.49 9.68 1.16
N GLU A 85 -11.37 10.35 1.91
CA GLU A 85 -12.41 11.22 1.36
C GLU A 85 -11.84 12.34 0.48
N ASN A 86 -10.77 13.01 0.91
CA ASN A 86 -10.12 14.05 0.10
C ASN A 86 -9.43 13.46 -1.13
N TYR A 87 -8.73 12.34 -0.95
CA TYR A 87 -8.03 11.67 -2.04
C TYR A 87 -8.99 11.19 -3.13
N GLU A 88 -10.06 10.49 -2.75
CA GLU A 88 -11.06 9.96 -3.67
C GLU A 88 -11.99 11.06 -4.21
N GLY A 89 -12.37 12.04 -3.38
CA GLY A 89 -13.26 13.14 -3.76
C GLY A 89 -12.62 14.20 -4.68
N VAL A 90 -11.31 14.42 -4.60
CA VAL A 90 -10.58 15.25 -5.57
C VAL A 90 -10.37 14.49 -6.89
N ARG A 91 -10.17 13.18 -6.83
CA ARG A 91 -10.00 12.32 -8.01
C ARG A 91 -11.25 12.25 -8.89
N ILE A 92 -12.45 12.08 -8.30
CA ILE A 92 -13.72 12.05 -9.06
C ILE A 92 -13.84 13.30 -9.93
N ARG A 93 -13.51 14.47 -9.38
CA ARG A 93 -13.53 15.74 -10.12
C ARG A 93 -12.57 15.76 -11.30
N GLN A 94 -11.32 15.32 -11.11
CA GLN A 94 -10.32 15.30 -12.19
C GLN A 94 -10.66 14.31 -13.32
N TYR A 95 -11.24 13.16 -12.99
CA TYR A 95 -11.65 12.16 -14.00
C TYR A 95 -12.89 12.62 -14.79
N GLN A 96 -13.87 13.24 -14.13
CA GLN A 96 -15.05 13.83 -14.78
C GLN A 96 -14.66 14.94 -15.76
N THR A 97 -13.77 15.86 -15.37
CA THR A 97 -13.27 16.92 -16.28
C THR A 97 -12.59 16.33 -17.52
N ARG A 98 -11.86 15.21 -17.39
CA ARG A 98 -11.20 14.54 -18.52
C ARG A 98 -12.20 13.86 -19.47
N LEU A 99 -13.30 13.33 -18.95
CA LEU A 99 -14.36 12.71 -19.76
C LEU A 99 -15.23 13.77 -20.46
N GLU A 100 -15.53 14.88 -19.80
CA GLU A 100 -16.28 16.01 -20.37
C GLU A 100 -15.47 16.74 -21.45
N GLY A 101 -14.16 16.94 -21.23
CA GLY A 101 -13.26 17.49 -22.24
C GLY A 101 -13.07 16.61 -23.48
N LYS A 102 -13.27 15.28 -23.37
CA LYS A 102 -13.29 14.37 -24.52
C LYS A 102 -14.62 14.35 -25.27
N ARG A 103 -15.73 14.72 -24.62
CA ARG A 103 -17.08 14.78 -25.24
C ARG A 103 -17.37 16.12 -25.93
N SER A 104 -16.62 17.16 -25.62
CA SER A 104 -16.80 18.51 -26.21
C SER A 104 -15.86 18.80 -27.38
N GLY A 105 -15.06 17.82 -27.80
CA GLY A 105 -14.11 17.91 -28.91
C GLY A 105 -14.42 16.93 -30.05
N GLU A 106 -15.69 16.89 -30.46
CA GLU A 106 -16.15 16.28 -31.72
C GLU A 106 -16.95 17.32 -32.52
#